data_AF-A0A0F9N6D5-F1
#
_entry.id   AF-A0A0F9N6D5-F1
#
_cell.length_a   1.000
_cell.length_b   1.000
_cell.length_c   1.000
_cell.angle_alpha   90.00
_cell.angle_beta   90.00
_cell.angle_gamma   90.00
#
_symmetry.space_group_name_H-M   'P 1'
#
loop_
_entity.id
_entity.type
_entity.pdbx_description
1 polymer ?
#
loop_
_entity_poly.entity_id
_entity_poly.type
_entity_poly.pdbx_seq_one_letter_code
_entity_poly.pdbx_strand_id
1 'polypeptide(L)'
;MAKNFEQKGDILTVLESTLTPVAAGLIQSGGAAFWGAGDFLTGVAQKTAGAATDMIPMDRKGVYRLPVTGRDQTPSDSAVAVGDKLYIDDAEAQLNKDFTLGKFFGYALGTVTAGATTTIPVLQKAEVA
;
A
#
# COMPACT_ATOMS: atom_id res chain seq x y z
N MET A 1 27.40 -11.70 9.70
CA MET A 1 26.58 -11.12 8.62
C MET A 1 27.36 -11.23 7.33
N ALA A 2 26.69 -11.51 6.20
CA ALA A 2 27.38 -11.54 4.92
C ALA A 2 27.97 -10.15 4.63
N LYS A 3 29.14 -10.09 3.98
CA LYS A 3 29.84 -8.81 3.72
C LYS A 3 29.05 -7.87 2.80
N ASN A 4 28.06 -8.40 2.10
CA ASN A 4 27.14 -7.73 1.19
C ASN A 4 25.71 -7.55 1.77
N PHE A 5 25.53 -7.72 3.08
CA PHE A 5 24.24 -7.50 3.71
C PHE A 5 24.01 -5.99 3.92
N GLU A 6 22.98 -5.44 3.27
CA GLU A 6 22.61 -4.01 3.41
C GLU A 6 21.45 -3.79 4.38
N GLN A 7 20.35 -4.53 4.22
CA GLN A 7 19.17 -4.44 5.08
C GLN A 7 18.32 -5.71 4.98
N LYS A 8 17.38 -5.87 5.92
CA LYS A 8 16.41 -6.98 5.87
C LYS A 8 15.41 -6.73 4.75
N GLY A 9 15.09 -7.73 3.93
CA GLY A 9 14.12 -7.58 2.84
C GLY A 9 12.68 -7.25 3.28
N ASP A 10 12.37 -7.45 4.56
CA ASP A 10 11.06 -7.20 5.16
C ASP A 10 10.80 -5.72 5.43
N ILE A 11 11.86 -4.94 5.68
CA ILE A 11 11.81 -3.50 5.91
C ILE A 11 12.82 -2.87 4.97
N LEU A 12 12.34 -2.13 3.98
CA LEU A 12 13.21 -1.38 3.09
C LEU A 12 13.19 0.08 3.48
N THR A 13 14.35 0.62 3.82
CA THR A 13 14.51 2.06 4.04
C THR A 13 14.80 2.73 2.71
N VAL A 14 13.91 3.59 2.26
CA VAL A 14 13.98 4.28 0.97
C VAL A 14 13.77 5.78 1.14
N LEU A 15 14.19 6.56 0.14
CA LEU A 15 14.04 8.01 0.16
C LEU A 15 12.57 8.37 -0.08
N GLU A 16 12.03 9.34 0.66
CA GLU A 16 10.64 9.76 0.52
C GLU A 16 10.30 10.15 -0.91
N SER A 17 11.18 10.88 -1.60
CA SER A 17 10.95 11.32 -2.98
C SER A 17 10.84 10.19 -4.02
N THR A 18 11.09 8.94 -3.61
CA THR A 18 10.92 7.74 -4.46
C THR A 18 9.60 7.00 -4.21
N LEU A 19 8.89 7.39 -3.15
CA LEU A 19 7.62 6.80 -2.76
C LEU A 19 6.47 7.55 -3.43
N THR A 20 5.47 6.79 -3.85
CA THR A 20 4.16 7.34 -4.20
C THR A 20 3.14 6.90 -3.17
N PRO A 21 2.72 7.79 -2.26
CA PRO A 21 1.74 7.48 -1.24
C PRO A 21 0.34 7.34 -1.82
N VAL A 22 -0.47 6.45 -1.24
CA VAL A 22 -1.90 6.33 -1.60
C VAL A 22 -2.62 7.65 -1.36
N ALA A 23 -2.33 8.35 -0.27
CA ALA A 23 -2.88 9.67 0.01
C ALA A 23 -1.92 10.75 -0.48
N ALA A 24 -2.43 11.79 -1.15
CA ALA A 24 -1.62 12.90 -1.64
C ALA A 24 -0.81 13.60 -0.53
N GLY A 25 0.42 14.00 -0.86
CA GLY A 25 1.34 14.71 0.04
C GLY A 25 2.55 13.86 0.42
N LEU A 26 3.29 14.31 1.44
CA LEU A 26 4.40 13.52 1.99
C LEU A 26 3.87 12.27 2.70
N ILE A 27 4.59 11.15 2.60
CA ILE A 27 4.20 9.91 3.25
C ILE A 27 4.03 10.09 4.77
N GLN A 28 2.93 9.56 5.30
CA GLN A 28 2.60 9.59 6.72
C GLN A 28 2.81 8.22 7.35
N SER A 29 3.09 8.20 8.66
CA SER A 29 3.15 6.96 9.43
C SER A 29 1.85 6.16 9.27
N GLY A 30 1.95 4.87 8.98
CA GLY A 30 0.82 3.99 8.71
C GLY A 30 0.21 4.14 7.31
N GLY A 31 0.71 5.07 6.50
CA GLY A 31 0.30 5.24 5.11
C GLY A 31 0.85 4.14 4.21
N ALA A 32 0.01 3.65 3.30
CA ALA A 32 0.42 2.74 2.23
C ALA A 32 1.05 3.53 1.07
N ALA A 33 2.05 2.93 0.41
CA ALA A 33 2.71 3.50 -0.75
C ALA A 33 3.31 2.41 -1.64
N PHE A 34 3.68 2.81 -2.86
CA PHE A 34 4.47 1.98 -3.77
C PHE A 34 5.73 2.71 -4.26
N TRP A 35 6.71 1.96 -4.79
CA TRP A 35 7.95 2.51 -5.38
C TRP A 35 8.63 1.51 -6.33
N GLY A 36 9.65 2.01 -7.04
CA GLY A 36 10.51 1.24 -7.93
C GLY A 36 10.01 1.21 -9.38
N ALA A 37 10.91 0.88 -10.32
CA ALA A 37 10.54 0.78 -11.73
C ALA A 37 9.52 -0.35 -11.93
N GLY A 38 8.37 -0.04 -12.54
CA GLY A 38 7.25 -0.97 -12.68
C GLY A 38 6.39 -1.12 -11.42
N ASP A 39 6.67 -0.36 -10.36
CA ASP A 39 5.84 -0.21 -9.16
C ASP A 39 5.49 -1.50 -8.41
N PHE A 40 6.37 -2.50 -8.49
CA PHE A 40 6.19 -3.81 -7.86
C PHE A 40 6.40 -3.80 -6.34
N LEU A 41 6.99 -2.76 -5.77
CA LEU A 41 7.26 -2.69 -4.34
C LEU A 41 6.16 -1.90 -3.66
N THR A 42 5.44 -2.54 -2.77
CA THR A 42 4.40 -1.93 -1.94
C THR A 42 4.76 -2.02 -0.46
N GLY A 43 4.33 -1.02 0.31
CA GLY A 43 4.81 -0.77 1.65
C GLY A 43 3.79 -0.08 2.55
N VAL A 44 3.97 -0.22 3.87
CA VAL A 44 3.39 0.69 4.87
C VAL A 44 4.52 1.43 5.57
N ALA A 45 4.41 2.75 5.68
CA ALA A 45 5.45 3.59 6.28
C ALA A 45 5.45 3.50 7.81
N GLN A 46 6.63 3.32 8.41
CA GLN A 46 6.79 3.26 9.86
C GLN A 46 6.87 4.64 10.53
N LYS A 47 7.09 5.70 9.75
CA LYS A 47 7.14 7.08 10.25
C LYS A 47 6.64 8.07 9.22
N THR A 48 6.25 9.23 9.71
CA THR A 48 5.93 10.39 8.87
C THR A 48 7.22 11.02 8.33
N ALA A 49 7.21 11.41 7.06
CA ALA A 49 8.23 12.27 6.48
C ALA A 49 7.98 13.74 6.82
N GLY A 50 9.04 14.44 7.22
CA GLY A 50 9.06 15.89 7.36
C GLY A 50 9.57 16.60 6.10
N ALA A 51 10.32 15.90 5.25
CA ALA A 51 10.82 16.39 3.97
C ALA A 51 11.01 15.25 2.95
N ALA A 52 11.04 15.61 1.66
CA ALA A 52 11.23 14.65 0.57
C ALA A 52 12.60 13.94 0.57
N THR A 53 13.53 14.48 1.35
CA THR A 53 14.88 13.94 1.56
C THR A 53 14.96 12.91 2.68
N ASP A 54 13.86 12.66 3.39
CA ASP A 54 13.87 11.77 4.55
C ASP A 54 13.94 10.30 4.12
N MET A 55 14.74 9.53 4.84
CA MET A 55 14.79 8.07 4.69
C MET A 55 13.65 7.44 5.49
N ILE A 56 12.72 6.78 4.82
CA ILE A 56 11.50 6.21 5.39
C ILE A 56 11.60 4.67 5.41
N PRO A 57 11.49 4.03 6.59
CA PRO A 57 11.37 2.58 6.66
C PRO A 57 9.97 2.16 6.21
N MET A 58 9.92 1.31 5.18
CA MET A 58 8.70 0.74 4.64
C MET A 58 8.61 -0.73 5.04
N ASP A 59 7.59 -1.09 5.80
CA ASP A 59 7.24 -2.49 6.03
C ASP A 59 6.67 -3.08 4.75
N ARG A 60 7.15 -4.26 4.33
CA ARG A 60 6.71 -4.96 3.12
C ARG A 60 5.77 -6.15 3.37
N LYS A 61 5.51 -6.44 4.65
CA LYS A 61 4.63 -7.51 5.09
C LYS A 61 4.07 -7.19 6.48
N GLY A 62 2.87 -7.66 6.76
CA GLY A 62 2.21 -7.46 8.06
C GLY A 62 0.72 -7.29 7.93
N VAL A 63 0.05 -7.01 9.04
CA VAL A 63 -1.39 -6.70 9.06
C VAL A 63 -1.57 -5.27 9.56
N TYR A 64 -2.22 -4.43 8.76
CA TYR A 64 -2.41 -3.01 9.03
C TYR A 64 -3.88 -2.63 8.94
N ARG A 65 -4.31 -1.65 9.74
CA ARG A 65 -5.65 -1.07 9.62
C ARG A 65 -5.58 0.09 8.62
N LEU A 66 -6.11 -0.12 7.43
CA LEU A 66 -6.03 0.84 6.32
C LEU A 66 -7.42 1.22 5.83
N PRO A 67 -7.63 2.46 5.38
CA PRO A 67 -8.85 2.85 4.68
C PRO A 67 -8.93 2.11 3.33
N VAL A 68 -10.02 1.36 3.12
CA VAL A 68 -10.29 0.63 1.89
C VAL A 68 -11.62 1.10 1.33
N THR A 69 -11.69 1.33 0.02
CA THR A 69 -12.93 1.69 -0.68
C THR A 69 -13.51 0.46 -1.38
N GLY A 70 -14.82 0.24 -1.21
CA GLY A 70 -15.58 -0.79 -1.89
C GLY A 70 -15.81 -0.48 -3.37
N ARG A 71 -14.76 -0.57 -4.18
CA ARG A 71 -14.76 -0.22 -5.61
C ARG A 71 -13.89 -1.19 -6.42
N ASP A 72 -14.28 -1.42 -7.68
CA ASP A 72 -13.56 -2.30 -8.63
C ASP A 72 -12.93 -1.50 -9.79
N GLN A 73 -13.49 -0.35 -10.12
CA GLN A 73 -12.95 0.62 -11.09
C GLN A 73 -13.83 1.87 -11.00
N THR A 74 -13.39 3.07 -11.37
CA THR A 74 -14.35 4.17 -11.57
C THR A 74 -15.16 3.96 -12.86
N PRO A 75 -16.51 4.09 -12.85
CA PRO A 75 -17.42 4.43 -11.74
C PRO A 75 -18.13 3.21 -11.09
N SER A 76 -17.58 2.00 -11.21
CA SER A 76 -18.17 0.75 -10.73
C SER A 76 -17.81 0.42 -9.27
N ASP A 77 -18.77 0.62 -8.38
CA ASP A 77 -18.65 0.22 -6.97
C ASP A 77 -18.79 -1.31 -6.80
N SER A 78 -18.02 -1.89 -5.89
CA SER A 78 -18.00 -3.34 -5.64
C SER A 78 -17.60 -3.62 -4.19
N ALA A 79 -18.47 -4.32 -3.45
CA ALA A 79 -18.21 -4.61 -2.05
C ALA A 79 -16.93 -5.45 -1.88
N VAL A 80 -16.13 -5.12 -0.86
CA VAL A 80 -14.92 -5.88 -0.49
C VAL A 80 -15.32 -6.97 0.50
N ALA A 81 -14.96 -8.21 0.19
CA ALA A 81 -15.09 -9.36 1.06
C ALA A 81 -13.74 -9.74 1.67
N VAL A 82 -13.78 -10.53 2.76
CA VAL A 82 -12.56 -11.10 3.36
C VAL A 82 -11.88 -12.02 2.35
N GLY A 83 -10.58 -11.84 2.16
CA GLY A 83 -9.77 -12.58 1.20
C GLY A 83 -9.71 -11.95 -0.20
N ASP A 84 -10.47 -10.87 -0.46
CA ASP A 84 -10.35 -10.14 -1.72
C ASP A 84 -8.94 -9.54 -1.86
N LYS A 85 -8.43 -9.55 -3.10
CA LYS A 85 -7.19 -8.85 -3.43
C LYS A 85 -7.43 -7.35 -3.39
N LEU A 86 -6.49 -6.65 -2.81
CA LEU A 86 -6.49 -5.19 -2.74
C LEU A 86 -5.31 -4.62 -3.51
N TYR A 87 -5.57 -3.50 -4.17
CA TYR A 87 -4.67 -2.82 -5.05
C TYR A 87 -4.58 -1.34 -4.67
N ILE A 88 -3.36 -0.79 -4.69
CA ILE A 88 -3.16 0.66 -4.62
C ILE A 88 -3.57 1.23 -5.98
N ASP A 89 -4.67 1.96 -5.98
CA ASP A 89 -5.16 2.74 -7.11
C ASP A 89 -4.65 4.18 -6.97
N ASP A 90 -3.58 4.46 -7.71
CA ASP A 90 -2.93 5.77 -7.72
C ASP A 90 -3.80 6.85 -8.37
N ALA A 91 -4.64 6.47 -9.35
CA ALA A 91 -5.50 7.41 -10.06
C ALA A 91 -6.61 7.95 -9.14
N GLU A 92 -7.11 7.11 -8.23
CA GLU A 92 -8.13 7.48 -7.25
C GLU A 92 -7.58 7.83 -5.86
N ALA A 93 -6.27 7.67 -5.64
CA ALA A 93 -5.61 7.85 -4.35
C ALA A 93 -6.21 6.95 -3.24
N GLN A 94 -6.50 5.70 -3.58
CA GLN A 94 -7.25 4.76 -2.73
C GLN A 94 -6.68 3.34 -2.73
N LEU A 95 -7.08 2.56 -1.72
CA LEU A 95 -6.90 1.11 -1.68
C LEU A 95 -8.25 0.46 -1.99
N ASN A 96 -8.37 -0.24 -3.11
CA ASN A 96 -9.63 -0.82 -3.59
C ASN A 96 -9.36 -2.18 -4.28
N LYS A 97 -10.33 -2.71 -5.04
CA LYS A 97 -10.18 -3.98 -5.78
C LYS A 97 -9.78 -3.79 -7.25
N ASP A 98 -9.48 -2.57 -7.67
CA ASP A 98 -9.16 -2.28 -9.07
C ASP A 98 -7.84 -2.93 -9.47
N PHE A 99 -7.96 -4.07 -10.14
CA PHE A 99 -6.83 -4.82 -10.69
C PHE A 99 -6.31 -4.18 -11.99
N THR A 100 -7.15 -3.44 -12.72
CA THR A 100 -6.84 -2.98 -14.07
C THR A 100 -5.81 -1.85 -14.04
N LEU A 101 -5.96 -0.94 -13.09
CA LEU A 101 -5.09 0.22 -12.91
C LEU A 101 -4.30 0.18 -11.59
N GLY A 102 -4.67 -0.71 -10.66
CA GLY A 102 -4.07 -0.77 -9.35
C GLY A 102 -2.88 -1.72 -9.25
N LYS A 103 -2.03 -1.45 -8.26
CA LYS A 103 -0.82 -2.23 -7.93
C LYS A 103 -1.09 -3.16 -6.77
N PHE A 104 -0.75 -4.44 -6.90
CA PHE A 104 -1.07 -5.43 -5.87
C PHE A 104 -0.44 -5.07 -4.52
N PHE A 105 -1.29 -4.95 -3.49
CA PHE A 105 -0.87 -4.60 -2.14
C PHE A 105 -1.00 -5.78 -1.17
N GLY A 106 -2.07 -6.56 -1.31
CA GLY A 106 -2.36 -7.61 -0.35
C GLY A 106 -3.80 -8.10 -0.37
N TYR A 107 -4.28 -8.54 0.79
CA TYR A 107 -5.60 -9.15 0.96
C TYR A 107 -6.41 -8.49 2.06
N ALA A 108 -7.72 -8.30 1.82
CA ALA A 108 -8.64 -7.81 2.82
C ALA A 108 -8.86 -8.84 3.94
N LEU A 109 -8.82 -8.41 5.21
CA LEU A 109 -9.21 -9.22 6.37
C LEU A 109 -10.53 -8.74 7.01
N GLY A 110 -11.22 -7.81 6.35
CA GLY A 110 -12.53 -7.29 6.74
C GLY A 110 -13.38 -6.97 5.51
N THR A 111 -14.63 -6.57 5.74
CA THR A 111 -15.58 -6.26 4.66
C THR A 111 -15.80 -4.76 4.51
N VAL A 112 -16.04 -4.29 3.28
CA VAL A 112 -16.46 -2.92 2.98
C VAL A 112 -17.67 -2.96 2.04
N THR A 113 -18.72 -2.21 2.34
CA THR A 113 -19.88 -2.11 1.44
C THR A 113 -19.51 -1.38 0.16
N ALA A 114 -20.17 -1.71 -0.95
CA ALA A 114 -19.94 -1.06 -2.23
C ALA A 114 -20.09 0.48 -2.11
N GLY A 115 -19.14 1.22 -2.66
CA GLY A 115 -19.10 2.69 -2.66
C GLY A 115 -18.70 3.35 -1.35
N ALA A 116 -18.55 2.59 -0.26
CA ALA A 116 -18.10 3.11 1.02
C ALA A 116 -16.58 3.00 1.16
N THR A 117 -16.00 3.91 1.95
CA THR A 117 -14.63 3.77 2.46
C THR A 117 -14.70 3.38 3.93
N THR A 118 -14.00 2.32 4.33
CA THR A 118 -13.97 1.83 5.71
C THR A 118 -12.58 1.37 6.10
N THR A 119 -12.17 1.65 7.33
CA THR A 119 -10.88 1.19 7.87
C THR A 119 -10.99 -0.26 8.34
N ILE A 120 -10.39 -1.17 7.58
CA ILE A 120 -10.38 -2.62 7.85
C ILE A 120 -8.95 -3.14 8.06
N PRO A 121 -8.76 -4.28 8.75
CA PRO A 121 -7.48 -4.97 8.72
C PRO A 121 -7.18 -5.49 7.30
N VAL A 122 -5.94 -5.29 6.85
CA VAL A 122 -5.42 -5.70 5.54
C VAL A 122 -4.12 -6.44 5.75
N LEU A 123 -4.02 -7.65 5.19
CA LEU A 123 -2.77 -8.40 5.11
C LEU A 123 -1.95 -7.84 3.95
N GLN A 124 -0.93 -7.05 4.28
CA GLN A 124 0.05 -6.60 3.30
C GLN A 124 0.93 -7.76 2.88
N LYS A 125 1.07 -7.97 1.57
CA LYS A 125 1.93 -9.00 1.01
C LYS A 125 2.59 -8.47 -0.25
N ALA A 126 3.91 -8.43 -0.25
CA ALA A 126 4.67 -8.19 -1.47
C ALA A 126 4.29 -9.22 -2.55
N GLU A 127 4.09 -8.76 -3.78
CA GLU A 127 3.90 -9.63 -4.93
C GLU A 127 5.11 -10.55 -5.05
N VAL A 128 4.87 -11.86 -5.09
CA VAL A 128 5.91 -12.85 -5.38
C VAL A 128 5.85 -13.05 -6.88
N ALA A 129 6.88 -12.55 -7.58
CA ALA A 129 7.09 -12.83 -9.00
C ALA A 129 7.20 -14.34 -9.26
#